data_AF-A0A9W6WIV9-F1
#
_entry.id   AF-A0A9W6WIV9-F1
#
_cell.length_a   1.000
_cell.length_b   1.000
_cell.length_c   1.000
_cell.angle_alpha   90.00
_cell.angle_beta   90.00
_cell.angle_gamma   90.00
#
_symmetry.space_group_name_H-M   'P 1'
#
loop_
_entity.id
_entity.type
_entity.pdbx_description
1 polymer ?
#
loop_
_entity_poly.entity_id
_entity_poly.type
_entity_poly.pdbx_seq_one_letter_code
_entity_poly.pdbx_strand_id
1 'polypeptide(L)'
;MGALFAPFNVKRPDERERLFKIYYPWALKTSANCKSLINVYWEKVMEKDVDELRAELGIEVPPNMRELRKAARAIRKPKTNQN
;
A
#
# COMPACT_ATOMS: atom_id res chain seq x y z
N MET A 1 19.62 -3.06 -2.95
CA MET A 1 19.45 -2.29 -4.19
C MET A 1 18.16 -2.61 -4.97
N GLY A 2 17.58 -3.81 -4.93
CA GLY A 2 16.40 -4.18 -5.75
C GLY A 2 15.13 -3.31 -5.58
N ALA A 3 14.80 -2.90 -4.35
CA ALA A 3 13.62 -2.05 -4.10
C ALA A 3 13.76 -0.61 -4.64
N LEU A 4 15.00 -0.11 -4.75
CA LEU A 4 15.25 1.22 -5.31
C LEU A 4 14.95 1.25 -6.82
N PHE A 5 15.12 0.13 -7.51
CA PHE A 5 14.89 0.01 -8.95
C PHE A 5 13.48 -0.47 -9.33
N ALA A 6 12.65 -0.91 -8.37
CA ALA A 6 11.27 -1.34 -8.63
C ALA A 6 10.43 -0.34 -9.46
N PRO A 7 10.52 0.99 -9.25
CA PRO A 7 9.75 1.97 -10.01
C PRO A 7 10.21 2.12 -11.47
N PHE A 8 11.45 1.74 -11.81
CA PHE A 8 11.94 1.77 -13.18
C PHE A 8 11.35 0.64 -14.03
N ASN A 9 10.94 -0.46 -13.40
CA ASN A 9 10.26 -1.56 -14.08
C ASN A 9 8.75 -1.32 -14.27
N VAL A 10 8.18 -0.28 -13.64
CA VAL A 10 6.75 0.05 -13.78
C VAL A 10 6.53 0.84 -15.07
N LYS A 11 5.95 0.18 -16.08
CA LYS A 11 5.73 0.75 -17.42
C LYS A 11 4.73 1.90 -17.46
N ARG A 12 3.80 1.98 -16.51
CA ARG A 12 2.76 3.02 -16.48
C ARG A 12 3.14 4.16 -15.54
N PRO A 13 3.23 5.42 -16.04
CA PRO A 13 3.67 6.55 -15.23
C PRO A 13 2.73 6.81 -14.03
N ASP A 14 1.42 6.60 -14.21
CA ASP A 14 0.38 6.74 -13.20
C ASP A 14 0.42 5.64 -12.11
N GLU A 15 0.97 4.46 -12.40
CA GLU A 15 1.23 3.44 -11.37
C GLU A 15 2.52 3.75 -10.61
N ARG A 16 3.56 4.21 -11.31
CA ARG A 16 4.83 4.62 -10.72
C ARG A 16 4.67 5.80 -9.77
N GLU A 17 3.87 6.79 -10.15
CA GLU A 17 3.59 7.95 -9.31
C GLU A 17 2.89 7.55 -8.00
N ARG A 18 1.91 6.64 -8.07
CA ARG A 18 1.24 6.11 -6.88
C ARG A 18 2.21 5.32 -5.99
N LEU A 19 3.08 4.51 -6.58
CA LEU A 19 4.13 3.77 -5.86
C LEU A 19 5.00 4.71 -5.03
N PHE A 20 5.50 5.79 -5.63
CA PHE A 20 6.36 6.76 -4.94
C PHE A 20 5.61 7.66 -3.96
N LYS A 21 4.43 8.17 -4.31
CA LYS A 21 3.72 9.16 -3.48
C LYS A 21 2.94 8.54 -2.34
N ILE A 22 2.48 7.30 -2.49
CA ILE A 22 1.59 6.65 -1.53
C ILE A 22 2.33 5.51 -0.82
N TYR A 23 2.80 4.52 -1.57
CA TYR A 23 3.30 3.28 -0.97
C TYR A 23 4.65 3.44 -0.29
N TYR A 24 5.57 4.20 -0.87
CA TYR A 24 6.90 4.38 -0.29
C TYR A 24 6.84 5.07 1.08
N PRO A 25 6.17 6.23 1.23
CA PRO A 25 6.01 6.88 2.53
C PRO A 25 5.28 5.99 3.55
N TRP A 26 4.21 5.30 3.13
CA TRP A 26 3.49 4.39 4.02
C TRP A 26 4.36 3.21 4.47
N ALA A 27 5.10 2.58 3.56
CA ALA A 27 5.96 1.45 3.86
C ALA A 27 7.09 1.85 4.81
N LEU A 28 7.70 3.02 4.60
CA LEU A 28 8.71 3.57 5.48
C LEU A 28 8.15 3.86 6.87
N LYS A 29 7.01 4.56 6.96
CA LYS A 29 6.33 4.85 8.23
C LYS A 29 5.99 3.57 8.98
N THR A 30 5.43 2.58 8.28
CA THR A 30 5.06 1.29 8.87
C THR A 30 6.30 0.54 9.34
N SER A 31 7.35 0.47 8.52
CA SER A 31 8.60 -0.21 8.89
C SER A 31 9.31 0.42 10.08
N ALA A 32 9.18 1.74 10.26
CA ALA A 32 9.80 2.45 11.38
C ALA A 32 9.05 2.24 12.70
N ASN A 33 7.74 1.96 12.63
CA ASN A 33 6.88 1.82 13.81
C ASN A 33 6.52 0.36 14.14
N CYS A 34 6.70 -0.58 13.22
CA CYS A 34 6.33 -1.98 13.44
C CYS A 34 7.34 -2.75 14.29
N LYS A 35 6.88 -3.84 14.90
CA LYS A 35 7.75 -4.81 15.57
C LYS A 35 8.56 -5.62 14.55
N SER A 36 9.68 -6.19 15.02
CA SER A 36 10.54 -7.04 14.20
C SER A 36 9.79 -8.28 13.70
N LEU A 37 9.54 -8.35 12.39
CA LEU A 37 8.75 -9.42 11.77
C LEU A 37 9.54 -10.73 11.59
N ILE A 38 10.87 -10.68 11.61
CA ILE A 38 11.73 -11.86 11.42
C ILE A 38 11.62 -12.86 12.59
N ASN A 39 11.28 -12.36 13.79
CA ASN A 39 11.15 -13.16 15.00
C ASN A 39 9.72 -13.64 15.27
N VAL A 40 8.80 -13.44 14.31
CA VAL A 40 7.40 -13.87 14.45
C VAL A 40 7.27 -15.33 14.03
N TYR A 41 6.75 -16.14 14.93
CA TYR A 41 6.40 -17.55 14.68
C TYR A 41 5.06 -17.62 13.95
N TRP A 42 5.10 -17.46 12.63
CA TRP A 42 3.91 -17.39 11.78
C TRP A 42 3.00 -18.61 11.90
N GLU A 43 3.59 -19.79 12.14
CA GLU A 43 2.85 -21.03 12.32
C GLU A 43 1.90 -21.02 13.53
N LYS A 44 2.17 -20.18 14.54
CA LYS A 44 1.36 -20.06 15.75
C LYS A 44 0.26 -19.00 15.66
N VAL A 45 0.25 -18.20 14.60
CA VAL A 45 -0.69 -17.07 14.43
C VAL A 45 -1.57 -17.22 13.20
N MET A 46 -1.53 -18.36 12.49
CA MET A 46 -2.34 -18.61 11.30
C MET A 46 -3.86 -18.56 11.55
N GLU A 47 -4.30 -18.94 12.75
CA GLU A 47 -5.72 -18.93 13.13
C GLU A 47 -6.19 -17.60 13.74
N LYS A 48 -5.25 -16.68 14.03
CA LYS A 48 -5.60 -15.37 14.59
C LYS A 48 -6.24 -14.47 13.55
N ASP A 49 -7.10 -13.58 14.01
CA ASP A 49 -7.61 -12.51 13.17
C ASP A 49 -6.46 -11.60 12.68
N VAL A 50 -6.53 -11.21 11.41
CA VAL A 50 -5.45 -10.48 10.76
C VAL A 50 -5.37 -9.02 11.23
N ASP A 51 -6.49 -8.41 11.60
CA ASP A 51 -6.54 -7.03 12.06
C ASP A 51 -6.02 -6.93 13.49
N GLU A 52 -6.34 -7.92 14.33
CA GLU A 52 -5.73 -8.07 15.66
C GLU A 52 -4.21 -8.25 15.57
N LEU A 53 -3.75 -9.15 14.68
CA LEU A 53 -2.32 -9.39 14.48
C LEU A 53 -1.58 -8.14 13.97
N ARG A 54 -2.21 -7.36 13.07
CA ARG A 54 -1.64 -6.09 12.60
C ARG A 54 -1.52 -5.07 13.72
N ALA A 55 -2.53 -4.96 14.58
CA ALA A 55 -2.47 -4.09 15.74
C ALA A 55 -1.38 -4.53 16.73
N GLU A 56 -1.25 -5.83 17.01
CA GLU A 56 -0.19 -6.39 17.85
C GLU A 56 1.22 -6.08 17.30
N LEU A 57 1.38 -6.15 15.97
CA LEU A 57 2.66 -5.92 15.27
C LEU A 57 2.93 -4.44 14.95
N GLY A 58 1.97 -3.54 15.15
CA GLY A 58 2.10 -2.13 14.81
C GLY A 58 2.11 -1.86 13.30
N ILE A 59 1.42 -2.69 12.52
CA ILE A 59 1.33 -2.57 11.06
C ILE A 59 0.11 -1.73 10.70
N GLU A 60 0.34 -0.53 10.14
CA GLU A 60 -0.73 0.27 9.56
C GLU A 60 -1.12 -0.24 8.17
N VAL A 61 -2.41 -0.31 7.85
CA VAL A 61 -2.89 -0.77 6.55
C VAL A 61 -2.72 0.33 5.50
N PRO A 62 -2.24 0.03 4.27
CA PRO A 62 -2.12 1.03 3.23
C PRO A 62 -3.51 1.42 2.69
N PRO A 63 -3.63 2.61 2.04
CA PRO A 63 -4.87 3.04 1.42
C PRO A 63 -5.40 2.01 0.41
N ASN A 64 -6.72 1.82 0.37
CA ASN A 64 -7.33 0.76 -0.42
C ASN A 64 -7.10 0.96 -1.94
N MET A 65 -6.45 -0.01 -2.57
CA MET A 65 -6.11 0.05 -4.01
C MET A 65 -7.33 0.19 -4.93
N ARG A 66 -8.46 -0.40 -4.53
CA ARG A 66 -9.71 -0.32 -5.32
C ARG A 66 -10.24 1.10 -5.31
N GLU A 67 -10.16 1.79 -4.18
CA GLU A 67 -10.58 3.18 -4.05
C GLU A 67 -9.67 4.12 -4.83
N LEU A 68 -8.36 3.95 -4.71
CA LEU A 68 -7.37 4.73 -5.49
C LEU A 68 -7.59 4.59 -7.00
N ARG A 69 -7.95 3.38 -7.48
CA ARG A 69 -8.27 3.14 -8.89
C ARG A 69 -9.62 3.75 -9.29
N LYS A 70 -10.63 3.70 -8.41
CA LYS A 70 -11.93 4.36 -8.65
C LYS A 70 -11.77 5.87 -8.74
N ALA A 71 -11.03 6.49 -7.82
CA ALA A 71 -10.73 7.92 -7.81
C ALA A 71 -10.02 8.36 -9.10
N ALA A 72 -8.98 7.63 -9.51
CA ALA A 72 -8.26 7.92 -10.76
C ALA A 72 -9.14 7.82 -12.02
N ARG A 73 -10.13 6.90 -12.02
CA ARG A 73 -11.12 6.79 -13.11
C ARG A 73 -12.15 7.92 -13.08
N ALA A 74 -12.56 8.38 -11.90
CA ALA A 74 -13.50 9.50 -11.75
C ALA A 74 -12.88 10.81 -12.27
N ILE A 75 -11.60 11.06 -11.98
CA ILE A 75 -10.86 12.23 -12.48
C ILE A 75 -10.73 12.21 -14.01
N ARG A 76 -10.59 11.02 -14.61
CA ARG A 76 -10.46 10.83 -16.07
C ARG A 76 -11.79 10.97 -16.83
N LYS A 77 -12.95 10.84 -16.18
CA LYS A 77 -14.22 11.07 -16.86
C LYS A 77 -14.38 12.58 -17.08
N PRO A 78 -14.37 13.09 -18.33
CA PRO A 78 -14.72 14.47 -18.57
C PRO A 78 -16.15 14.71 -18.05
N LYS A 79 -16.41 15.92 -17.54
CA LYS A 79 -17.76 16.40 -17.21
C LYS A 79 -18.59 16.51 -18.50
N THR A 80 -18.97 15.38 -19.09
CA THR A 80 -19.88 15.35 -20.21
C THR A 80 -21.30 15.42 -19.64
N ASN A 81 -22.01 16.48 -20.00
CA ASN A 81 -23.42 16.81 -19.71
C ASN A 81 -23.72 17.41 -18.33
N GLN A 82 -23.45 18.71 -18.21
CA GLN A 82 -24.42 19.65 -17.65
C GLN A 82 -24.77 20.63 -18.78
N ASN A 83 -25.74 20.24 -19.61
CA ASN A 83 -26.57 21.16 -20.41
C ASN A 83 -27.91 21.30 -19.67
#